data_AF-A0AAZ1XAF0-F1
#
_entry.id   AF-A0AAZ1XAF0-F1
#
_cell.length_a   1.000
_cell.length_b   1.000
_cell.length_c   1.000
_cell.angle_alpha   90.00
_cell.angle_beta   90.00
_cell.angle_gamma   90.00
#
_symmetry.space_group_name_H-M   'P 1'
#
loop_
_entity.id
_entity.type
_entity.pdbx_description
1 polymer ?
#
loop_
_entity_poly.entity_id
_entity_poly.type
_entity_poly.pdbx_seq_one_letter_code
_entity_poly.pdbx_strand_id
1 'polypeptide(L)'
;MLVLVLFASGYDVFRGLCRVLARQQKNPIKTKISSEMAALIRRIISTAKAPAAIGPYSQAVVVDRTMYSSGQLGMDPASGQLVEGGVQAQTRQALVNMGEILKAAGCGYTNVVKTTVLLADMNDFTSVNDVYKQFFSTNFPARAAYQVAALPRGGLVEIEAIAVLGPLTSTS
;
A
#
# COMPACT_ATOMS: atom_id res chain seq x y z
N MET A 1 38.17 76.23 -33.05
CA MET A 1 37.68 77.48 -32.44
C MET A 1 36.41 77.13 -31.69
N LEU A 2 36.46 77.19 -30.35
CA LEU A 2 35.34 77.30 -29.40
C LEU A 2 34.29 76.14 -29.42
N VAL A 3 33.89 75.50 -28.32
CA VAL A 3 33.73 75.93 -26.92
C VAL A 3 33.88 74.71 -26.00
N LEU A 4 34.87 74.79 -25.12
CA LEU A 4 34.91 74.13 -23.82
C LEU A 4 33.95 74.92 -22.89
N VAL A 5 33.16 74.28 -22.01
CA VAL A 5 32.81 74.75 -20.64
C VAL A 5 31.62 73.96 -20.04
N LEU A 6 31.95 73.27 -18.93
CA LEU A 6 31.18 72.99 -17.70
C LEU A 6 29.84 72.22 -17.78
N PHE A 7 29.70 71.12 -17.02
CA PHE A 7 29.38 71.15 -15.59
C PHE A 7 29.35 69.73 -15.00
N ALA A 8 29.96 69.58 -13.84
CA ALA A 8 29.92 68.39 -13.01
C ALA A 8 28.49 68.11 -12.51
N SER A 9 27.90 66.98 -12.89
CA SER A 9 26.73 66.39 -12.19
C SER A 9 26.49 64.94 -12.62
N GLY A 10 27.50 64.08 -12.50
CA GLY A 10 27.39 62.66 -12.87
C GLY A 10 27.80 61.66 -11.78
N TYR A 11 28.49 62.12 -10.73
CA TYR A 11 29.12 61.23 -9.75
C TYR A 11 28.27 60.92 -8.51
N ASP A 12 27.15 61.64 -8.29
CA ASP A 12 26.29 61.41 -7.12
C ASP A 12 25.11 60.46 -7.38
N VAL A 13 24.74 60.23 -8.64
CA VAL A 13 23.70 59.24 -8.99
C VAL A 13 24.23 57.81 -8.83
N PHE A 14 25.54 57.61 -8.98
CA PHE A 14 26.14 56.27 -8.94
C PHE A 14 26.34 55.73 -7.51
N ARG A 15 26.50 56.60 -6.51
CA ARG A 15 26.57 56.17 -5.09
C ARG A 15 25.21 55.89 -4.46
N GLY A 16 24.14 56.54 -4.94
CA GLY A 16 22.76 56.22 -4.54
C GLY A 16 22.31 54.85 -5.05
N LEU A 17 22.68 54.51 -6.28
CA LEU A 17 22.27 53.24 -6.90
C LEU A 17 22.95 52.02 -6.26
N CYS A 18 24.21 52.14 -5.80
CA CYS A 18 24.91 51.04 -5.12
C CYS A 18 24.37 50.74 -3.70
N ARG A 19 23.65 51.66 -3.04
CA ARG A 19 22.96 51.36 -1.76
C ARG A 19 21.56 50.79 -1.94
N VAL A 20 20.90 51.09 -3.07
CA VAL A 20 19.60 50.47 -3.40
C VAL A 20 19.77 49.02 -3.83
N LEU A 21 20.91 48.66 -4.41
CA LEU A 21 21.21 47.28 -4.83
C LEU A 21 21.74 46.38 -3.71
N ALA A 22 22.29 46.93 -2.62
CA ALA A 22 22.76 46.15 -1.47
C ALA A 22 21.68 45.89 -0.39
N ARG A 23 20.45 46.42 -0.56
CA ARG A 23 19.30 46.20 0.35
C ARG A 23 18.34 45.10 -0.10
N GLN A 24 18.63 44.45 -1.22
CA GLN A 24 17.87 43.28 -1.74
C GLN A 24 18.51 41.94 -1.33
N GLN A 25 19.47 41.95 -0.39
CA GLN A 25 19.99 40.73 0.22
C GLN A 25 19.12 40.32 1.41
N LYS A 26 17.94 39.77 1.11
CA LYS A 26 17.17 38.82 1.93
C LYS A 26 15.96 38.40 1.10
N ASN A 27 16.21 37.64 0.05
CA ASN A 27 15.14 36.92 -0.63
C ASN A 27 14.69 35.80 0.34
N PRO A 28 13.46 35.83 0.89
CA PRO A 28 13.02 34.88 1.91
C PRO A 28 12.77 33.46 1.34
N ILE A 29 13.00 33.26 0.04
CA ILE A 29 12.75 32.01 -0.70
C ILE A 29 13.67 30.85 -0.25
N LYS A 30 14.74 31.13 0.51
CA LYS A 30 15.56 30.09 1.18
C LYS A 30 15.07 29.72 2.59
N THR A 31 13.90 30.19 3.01
CA THR A 31 13.33 29.85 4.32
C THR A 31 12.18 28.88 4.13
N LYS A 32 12.41 27.63 4.52
CA LYS A 32 11.36 26.69 4.94
C LYS A 32 10.54 26.00 3.82
N ILE A 33 11.23 25.42 2.84
CA ILE A 33 10.76 24.14 2.28
C ILE A 33 11.66 23.03 2.85
N SER A 34 11.69 22.92 4.17
CA SER A 34 11.70 21.58 4.75
C SER A 34 10.34 21.01 4.36
N SER A 35 10.30 20.16 3.35
CA SER A 35 9.12 19.37 3.07
C SER A 35 8.80 18.59 4.35
N GLU A 36 7.86 19.10 5.17
CA GLU A 36 7.03 18.24 5.97
C GLU A 36 6.42 17.26 4.96
N MET A 37 6.99 16.06 4.90
CA MET A 37 6.33 14.96 4.21
C MET A 37 4.94 14.89 4.80
N ALA A 38 3.91 15.16 3.98
CA ALA A 38 2.53 15.09 4.44
C ALA A 38 2.34 13.75 5.17
N ALA A 39 1.83 13.80 6.40
CA ALA A 39 1.74 12.62 7.24
C ALA A 39 0.86 11.56 6.56
N LEU A 40 1.39 10.33 6.44
CA LEU A 40 0.62 9.20 5.93
C LEU A 40 -0.32 8.66 7.00
N ILE A 41 -1.57 8.44 6.62
CA ILE A 41 -2.56 7.81 7.51
C ILE A 41 -2.34 6.30 7.48
N ARG A 42 -2.12 5.71 8.66
CA ARG A 42 -2.15 4.26 8.89
C ARG A 42 -3.50 3.87 9.47
N ARG A 43 -4.24 3.00 8.76
CA ARG A 43 -5.53 2.46 9.21
C ARG A 43 -5.42 0.97 9.48
N ILE A 44 -5.79 0.56 10.69
CA ILE A 44 -5.88 -0.85 11.06
C ILE A 44 -7.24 -1.37 10.60
N ILE A 45 -7.24 -2.47 9.85
CA ILE A 45 -8.46 -3.11 9.37
C ILE A 45 -8.84 -4.23 10.33
N SER A 46 -10.10 -4.22 10.74
CA SER A 46 -10.69 -5.24 11.61
C SER A 46 -12.17 -5.42 11.25
N THR A 47 -12.60 -6.68 11.13
CA THR A 47 -13.99 -7.07 10.89
C THR A 47 -14.32 -8.35 11.65
N ALA A 48 -15.52 -8.41 12.22
CA ALA A 48 -16.05 -9.61 12.88
C ALA A 48 -16.46 -10.72 11.91
N LYS A 49 -16.46 -10.43 10.60
CA LYS A 49 -16.80 -11.41 9.54
C LYS A 49 -15.60 -12.24 9.07
N ALA A 50 -14.41 -11.94 9.57
CA ALA A 50 -13.22 -12.74 9.40
C ALA A 50 -12.69 -13.13 10.79
N PRO A 51 -11.92 -14.23 10.91
CA PRO A 51 -11.38 -14.68 12.19
C PRO A 51 -10.63 -13.57 12.91
N ALA A 52 -10.84 -13.46 14.23
CA ALA A 52 -10.12 -12.51 15.05
C ALA A 52 -8.61 -12.77 14.98
N ALA A 53 -7.80 -11.71 15.12
CA ALA A 53 -6.37 -11.88 15.32
C ALA A 53 -6.12 -12.46 16.72
N ILE A 54 -5.58 -13.68 16.80
CA ILE A 54 -5.32 -14.40 18.06
C ILE A 54 -3.89 -14.12 18.58
N GLY A 55 -3.11 -13.30 17.87
CA GLY A 55 -1.74 -12.91 18.22
C GLY A 55 -1.47 -11.42 17.99
N PRO A 56 -0.21 -10.97 18.15
CA PRO A 56 0.18 -9.58 18.03
C PRO A 56 0.27 -9.10 16.57
N TYR A 57 -0.82 -9.25 15.81
CA TYR A 57 -0.93 -8.83 14.41
C TYR A 57 -2.33 -8.27 14.12
N SER A 58 -2.48 -7.55 13.01
CA SER A 58 -3.76 -7.04 12.52
C SER A 58 -4.26 -7.91 11.36
N GLN A 59 -5.57 -8.00 11.13
CA GLN A 59 -6.10 -8.69 9.94
C GLN A 59 -5.52 -8.09 8.65
N ALA A 60 -5.49 -6.76 8.57
CA ALA A 60 -4.74 -6.03 7.58
C ALA A 60 -4.37 -4.62 8.07
N VAL A 61 -3.43 -3.99 7.38
CA VAL A 61 -3.04 -2.60 7.61
C VAL A 61 -3.05 -1.86 6.27
N VAL A 62 -3.66 -0.68 6.24
CA VAL A 62 -3.63 0.24 5.11
C VAL A 62 -2.71 1.40 5.44
N VAL A 63 -1.79 1.72 4.54
CA VAL A 63 -0.97 2.93 4.57
C VAL A 63 -1.05 3.59 3.20
N ASP A 64 -1.45 4.87 3.18
CA ASP A 64 -1.85 5.56 1.94
C ASP A 64 -2.91 4.75 1.18
N ARG A 65 -2.58 4.21 0.00
CA ARG A 65 -3.47 3.36 -0.79
C ARG A 65 -3.09 1.89 -0.80
N THR A 66 -1.99 1.50 -0.17
CA THR A 66 -1.56 0.11 -0.15
C THR A 66 -2.08 -0.59 1.09
N MET A 67 -2.73 -1.72 0.87
CA MET A 67 -3.21 -2.62 1.91
C MET A 67 -2.31 -3.86 1.96
N TYR A 68 -1.81 -4.15 3.15
CA TYR A 68 -1.11 -5.40 3.47
C TYR A 68 -2.05 -6.28 4.28
N SER A 69 -2.49 -7.39 3.70
CA SER A 69 -3.28 -8.40 4.37
C SER A 69 -2.37 -9.43 5.02
N SER A 70 -2.65 -9.77 6.28
CA SER A 70 -2.01 -10.92 6.93
C SER A 70 -2.35 -12.22 6.19
N GLY A 71 -1.59 -13.28 6.47
CA GLY A 71 -1.87 -14.62 5.99
C GLY A 71 -3.24 -15.12 6.46
N GLN A 72 -4.05 -15.56 5.50
CA GLN A 72 -5.39 -16.08 5.75
C GLN A 72 -5.35 -17.61 5.72
N LEU A 73 -5.69 -18.22 6.86
CA LEU A 73 -5.99 -19.63 6.98
C LEU A 73 -7.48 -19.90 6.73
N GLY A 74 -7.80 -21.16 6.43
CA GLY A 74 -9.17 -21.66 6.29
C GLY A 74 -9.93 -21.78 7.60
N MET A 75 -9.93 -20.75 8.44
CA MET A 75 -10.63 -20.75 9.73
C MET A 75 -12.05 -20.21 9.59
N ASP A 76 -13.01 -20.85 10.25
CA ASP A 76 -14.36 -20.32 10.41
C ASP A 76 -14.34 -19.11 11.38
N PRO A 77 -14.86 -17.93 10.97
CA PRO A 77 -14.85 -16.74 11.81
C PRO A 77 -15.64 -16.88 13.11
N ALA A 78 -16.67 -17.74 13.16
CA ALA A 78 -17.48 -17.92 14.36
C ALA A 78 -16.78 -18.79 15.42
N SER A 79 -16.24 -19.94 15.02
CA SER A 79 -15.58 -20.87 15.95
C SER A 79 -14.09 -20.63 16.14
N GLY A 80 -13.43 -19.94 15.19
CA GLY A 80 -11.97 -19.78 15.16
C GLY A 80 -11.21 -21.08 14.93
N GLN A 81 -11.87 -22.13 14.43
CA GLN A 81 -11.27 -23.43 14.08
C GLN A 81 -11.08 -23.55 12.57
N LEU A 82 -10.14 -24.40 12.14
CA LEU A 82 -10.01 -24.74 10.72
C LEU A 82 -11.26 -25.49 10.26
N VAL A 83 -11.77 -25.15 9.08
CA VAL A 83 -12.89 -25.88 8.49
C VAL A 83 -12.48 -27.29 8.10
N GLU A 84 -13.40 -28.23 8.25
CA GLU A 84 -13.24 -29.61 7.79
C GLU A 84 -13.35 -29.69 6.24
N GLY A 85 -13.00 -30.85 5.66
CA GLY A 85 -13.08 -31.08 4.22
C GLY A 85 -11.79 -30.83 3.43
N GLY A 86 -10.65 -30.70 4.12
CA GLY A 86 -9.32 -30.69 3.50
C GLY A 86 -8.95 -29.38 2.81
N VAL A 87 -7.95 -29.43 1.92
CA VAL A 87 -7.28 -28.24 1.38
C VAL A 87 -8.22 -27.34 0.56
N GLN A 88 -9.18 -27.91 -0.17
CA GLN A 88 -10.11 -27.13 -0.99
C GLN A 88 -11.09 -26.34 -0.11
N ALA A 89 -11.61 -26.96 0.95
CA ALA A 89 -12.47 -26.29 1.91
C ALA A 89 -11.71 -25.16 2.64
N GLN A 90 -10.48 -25.45 3.09
CA GLN A 90 -9.64 -24.43 3.72
C GLN A 90 -9.27 -23.30 2.76
N THR A 91 -8.96 -23.59 1.50
CA THR A 91 -8.68 -22.56 0.48
C THR A 91 -9.88 -21.65 0.29
N ARG A 92 -11.08 -22.23 0.17
CA ARG A 92 -12.32 -21.47 0.01
C ARG A 92 -12.54 -20.55 1.20
N GLN A 93 -12.41 -21.09 2.41
CA GLN A 93 -12.61 -20.31 3.63
C GLN A 93 -11.55 -19.21 3.78
N ALA A 94 -10.28 -19.50 3.48
CA ALA A 94 -9.20 -18.51 3.52
C ALA A 94 -9.47 -17.33 2.57
N LEU A 95 -9.94 -17.62 1.34
CA LEU A 95 -10.30 -16.60 0.36
C LEU A 95 -11.56 -15.82 0.77
N VAL A 96 -12.58 -16.48 1.35
CA VAL A 96 -13.75 -15.78 1.93
C VAL A 96 -13.34 -14.83 3.05
N ASN A 97 -12.48 -15.28 3.96
CA ASN A 97 -11.94 -14.45 5.04
C ASN A 97 -11.19 -13.24 4.47
N MET A 98 -10.32 -13.45 3.48
CA MET A 98 -9.64 -12.36 2.75
C MET A 98 -10.64 -11.38 2.14
N GLY A 99 -11.70 -11.88 1.50
CA GLY A 99 -12.75 -11.06 0.90
C GLY A 99 -13.45 -10.16 1.90
N GLU A 100 -13.77 -10.66 3.09
CA GLU A 100 -14.41 -9.85 4.14
C GLU A 100 -13.44 -8.78 4.71
N ILE A 101 -12.13 -9.09 4.80
CA ILE A 101 -11.11 -8.10 5.19
C ILE A 101 -10.93 -7.03 4.11
N LEU A 102 -10.87 -7.41 2.83
CA LEU A 102 -10.84 -6.49 1.69
C LEU A 102 -12.07 -5.57 1.71
N LYS A 103 -13.26 -6.15 1.93
CA LYS A 103 -14.52 -5.40 2.02
C LYS A 103 -14.51 -4.39 3.16
N ALA A 104 -13.96 -4.75 4.31
CA ALA A 104 -13.81 -3.83 5.45
C ALA A 104 -12.86 -2.65 5.14
N ALA A 105 -11.93 -2.82 4.20
CA ALA A 105 -11.07 -1.74 3.70
C ALA A 105 -11.71 -0.91 2.57
N GLY A 106 -12.88 -1.31 2.05
CA GLY A 106 -13.52 -0.72 0.87
C GLY A 106 -12.99 -1.26 -0.46
N CYS A 107 -12.47 -2.49 -0.46
CA CYS A 107 -11.91 -3.19 -1.62
C CYS A 107 -12.67 -4.48 -1.94
N GLY A 108 -12.38 -5.07 -3.10
CA GLY A 108 -12.72 -6.44 -3.47
C GLY A 108 -11.51 -7.18 -4.05
N TYR A 109 -11.73 -8.39 -4.57
CA TYR A 109 -10.66 -9.22 -5.15
C TYR A 109 -9.94 -8.56 -6.33
N THR A 110 -10.62 -7.69 -7.08
CA THR A 110 -10.04 -6.92 -8.19
C THR A 110 -9.02 -5.87 -7.75
N ASN A 111 -8.98 -5.53 -6.45
CA ASN A 111 -7.97 -4.64 -5.90
C ASN A 111 -6.66 -5.37 -5.55
N VAL A 112 -6.65 -6.69 -5.53
CA VAL A 112 -5.48 -7.49 -5.16
C VAL A 112 -4.48 -7.49 -6.31
N VAL A 113 -3.24 -7.10 -6.01
CA VAL A 113 -2.17 -6.99 -7.01
C VAL A 113 -1.10 -8.07 -6.86
N LYS A 114 -0.96 -8.64 -5.65
CA LYS A 114 -0.02 -9.73 -5.35
C LYS A 114 -0.60 -10.66 -4.30
N THR A 115 -0.40 -11.97 -4.47
CA THR A 115 -0.65 -12.98 -3.44
C THR A 115 0.56 -13.87 -3.22
N THR A 116 0.71 -14.41 -2.01
CA THR A 116 1.61 -15.54 -1.74
C THR A 116 0.75 -16.69 -1.24
N VAL A 117 0.88 -17.86 -1.87
CA VAL A 117 0.15 -19.08 -1.51
C VAL A 117 1.13 -20.05 -0.89
N LEU A 118 0.98 -20.27 0.41
CA LEU A 118 1.81 -21.19 1.19
C LEU A 118 1.02 -22.50 1.33
N LEU A 119 1.61 -23.61 0.89
CA LEU A 119 0.98 -24.93 0.91
C LEU A 119 1.66 -25.82 1.96
N ALA A 120 0.89 -26.66 2.65
CA ALA A 120 1.46 -27.73 3.47
C ALA A 120 2.00 -28.89 2.62
N ASP A 121 1.35 -29.17 1.48
CA ASP A 121 1.76 -30.17 0.49
C ASP A 121 1.66 -29.59 -0.93
N MET A 122 2.74 -29.67 -1.71
CA MET A 122 2.79 -29.23 -3.10
C MET A 122 1.85 -30.04 -4.00
N ASN A 123 1.51 -31.28 -3.64
CA ASN A 123 0.58 -32.10 -4.41
C ASN A 123 -0.83 -31.48 -4.49
N ASP A 124 -1.17 -30.58 -3.56
CA ASP A 124 -2.45 -29.87 -3.52
C ASP A 124 -2.53 -28.67 -4.47
N PHE A 125 -1.45 -28.33 -5.18
CA PHE A 125 -1.37 -27.13 -6.01
C PHE A 125 -2.52 -27.01 -7.02
N THR A 126 -2.88 -28.10 -7.71
CA THR A 126 -4.01 -28.13 -8.66
C THR A 126 -5.34 -27.89 -7.94
N SER A 127 -5.57 -28.60 -6.83
CA SER A 127 -6.79 -28.48 -6.01
C SER A 127 -7.00 -27.06 -5.49
N VAL A 128 -5.93 -26.40 -5.05
CA VAL A 128 -5.94 -25.01 -4.59
C VAL A 128 -6.22 -24.05 -5.75
N ASN A 129 -5.60 -24.25 -6.91
CA ASN A 129 -5.83 -23.41 -8.09
C ASN A 129 -7.29 -23.45 -8.58
N ASP A 130 -7.92 -24.61 -8.52
CA ASP A 130 -9.32 -24.78 -8.92
C ASP A 130 -10.29 -23.99 -8.06
N VAL A 131 -9.97 -23.78 -6.78
CA VAL A 131 -10.72 -22.90 -5.90
C VAL A 131 -10.31 -21.44 -6.11
N TYR A 132 -9.01 -21.16 -6.19
CA TYR A 132 -8.46 -19.81 -6.35
C TYR A 132 -9.06 -19.07 -7.56
N LYS A 133 -9.21 -19.74 -8.70
CA LYS A 133 -9.77 -19.16 -9.94
C LYS A 133 -11.26 -18.77 -9.85
N GLN A 134 -11.96 -19.22 -8.80
CA GLN A 134 -13.35 -18.83 -8.53
C GLN A 134 -13.45 -17.45 -7.89
N PHE A 135 -12.37 -16.99 -7.25
CA PHE A 135 -12.29 -15.68 -6.58
C PHE A 135 -11.53 -14.66 -7.41
N PHE A 136 -10.47 -15.09 -8.09
CA PHE A 136 -9.72 -14.28 -9.05
C PHE A 136 -10.00 -14.82 -10.45
N SER A 137 -10.83 -14.14 -11.23
CA SER A 137 -11.31 -14.63 -12.54
C SER A 137 -10.66 -13.93 -13.74
N THR A 138 -10.17 -12.71 -13.57
CA THR A 138 -9.53 -11.88 -14.60
C THR A 138 -8.47 -10.99 -13.96
N ASN A 139 -7.55 -10.43 -14.77
CA ASN A 139 -6.46 -9.55 -14.30
C ASN A 139 -5.77 -10.11 -13.04
N PHE A 140 -5.32 -11.36 -13.14
CA PHE A 140 -4.84 -12.12 -11.99
C PHE A 140 -3.74 -11.37 -11.24
N PRO A 141 -3.73 -11.41 -9.89
CA PRO A 141 -2.62 -10.89 -9.11
C PRO A 141 -1.31 -11.57 -9.51
N ALA A 142 -0.19 -10.85 -9.40
CA ALA A 142 1.11 -11.51 -9.36
C ALA A 142 1.12 -12.55 -8.23
N ARG A 143 1.84 -13.66 -8.40
CA ARG A 143 1.76 -14.76 -7.43
C ARG A 143 3.09 -15.47 -7.23
N ALA A 144 3.38 -15.77 -5.96
CA ALA A 144 4.33 -16.80 -5.58
C ALA A 144 3.56 -17.93 -4.89
N ALA A 145 3.92 -19.18 -5.19
CA ALA A 145 3.30 -20.35 -4.57
C ALA A 145 4.36 -21.41 -4.31
N TYR A 146 4.44 -21.90 -3.08
CA TYR A 146 5.44 -22.88 -2.67
C TYR A 146 4.96 -23.65 -1.44
N GLN A 147 5.52 -24.85 -1.26
CA GLN A 147 5.30 -25.64 -0.06
C GLN A 147 6.19 -25.12 1.07
N VAL A 148 5.66 -25.11 2.29
CA VAL A 148 6.38 -24.78 3.52
C VAL A 148 6.42 -25.97 4.46
N ALA A 149 7.30 -25.93 5.47
CA ALA A 149 7.44 -27.04 6.42
C ALA A 149 6.19 -27.25 7.29
N ALA A 150 5.57 -26.16 7.73
CA ALA A 150 4.33 -26.19 8.50
C ALA A 150 3.63 -24.83 8.43
N LEU A 151 2.32 -24.84 8.64
CA LEU A 151 1.48 -23.66 8.80
C LEU A 151 0.88 -23.60 10.21
N PRO A 152 0.50 -22.42 10.71
CA PRO A 152 -0.10 -22.29 12.03
C PRO A 152 -1.35 -23.18 12.17
N ARG A 153 -1.51 -23.77 13.36
CA ARG A 153 -2.63 -24.68 13.71
C ARG A 153 -2.78 -25.90 12.80
N GLY A 154 -1.76 -26.26 12.01
CA GLY A 154 -1.84 -27.38 11.07
C GLY A 154 -2.72 -27.07 9.85
N GLY A 155 -2.83 -25.79 9.46
CA GLY A 155 -3.47 -25.42 8.20
C GLY A 155 -2.83 -26.10 7.00
N LEU A 156 -3.63 -26.34 5.96
CA LEU A 156 -3.17 -26.94 4.70
C LEU A 156 -2.79 -25.88 3.67
N VAL A 157 -3.32 -24.67 3.82
CA VAL A 157 -3.05 -23.52 2.96
C VAL A 157 -3.14 -22.23 3.76
N GLU A 158 -2.22 -21.30 3.47
CA GLU A 158 -2.25 -19.93 3.96
C GLU A 158 -2.03 -18.96 2.79
N ILE A 159 -2.86 -17.92 2.72
CA ILE A 159 -2.81 -16.95 1.60
C ILE A 159 -2.69 -15.53 2.14
N GLU A 160 -1.58 -14.86 1.87
CA GLU A 160 -1.42 -13.42 2.10
C GLU A 160 -1.65 -12.64 0.80
N ALA A 161 -1.95 -11.34 0.94
CA ALA A 161 -2.23 -10.48 -0.19
C ALA A 161 -1.77 -9.04 0.02
N ILE A 162 -1.40 -8.40 -1.08
CA ILE A 162 -1.26 -6.95 -1.19
C ILE A 162 -2.36 -6.46 -2.13
N ALA A 163 -3.07 -5.42 -1.70
CA ALA A 163 -4.13 -4.77 -2.48
C ALA A 163 -3.91 -3.26 -2.56
N VAL A 164 -4.52 -2.63 -3.57
CA VAL A 164 -4.47 -1.17 -3.77
C VAL A 164 -5.88 -0.60 -3.75
N LEU A 165 -6.08 0.38 -2.85
CA LEU A 165 -7.35 1.09 -2.65
C LEU A 165 -7.59 2.13 -3.75
N GLY A 166 -8.88 2.37 -4.00
CA GLY A 166 -9.35 3.42 -4.88
C GLY A 166 -9.73 2.92 -6.28
N PRO A 167 -10.11 3.84 -7.18
CA PRO A 167 -10.39 3.49 -8.56
C PRO A 167 -9.11 2.99 -9.23
N LEU A 168 -9.18 1.77 -9.77
CA LEU A 168 -8.10 1.19 -10.57
C LEU A 168 -8.53 1.20 -12.03
N THR A 169 -7.64 1.65 -12.90
CA THR A 169 -7.81 1.57 -14.35
C THR A 169 -6.82 0.56 -14.89
N SER A 170 -7.32 -0.58 -15.36
CA SER A 170 -6.51 -1.59 -16.02
C SER A 170 -6.29 -1.18 -17.48
N THR A 171 -5.04 -1.09 -17.91
CA THR A 171 -4.67 -0.89 -19.31
C THR A 171 -4.29 -2.24 -19.93
N SER A 172 -4.79 -2.50 -21.15
CA SER A 172 -4.45 -3.66 -21.97
C SER A 172 -3.06 -3.56 -22.58
#